data_AF-A0A6M4G3Y3-F1
#
_entry.id   AF-A0A6M4G3Y3-F1
#
_cell.length_a   1.000
_cell.length_b   1.000
_cell.length_c   1.000
_cell.angle_alpha   90.00
_cell.angle_beta   90.00
_cell.angle_gamma   90.00
#
_symmetry.space_group_name_H-M   'P 1'
#
loop_
_entity.id
_entity.type
_entity.pdbx_description
1 polymer ?
#
loop_
_entity_poly.entity_id
_entity_poly.type
_entity_poly.pdbx_seq_one_letter_code
_entity_poly.pdbx_strand_id
1 'polypeptide(L)'
;MEISNRGSFVRNAYRYEIKEDLPLQALEPSAREIIVETNLGEPAAQALAAKILADAGRTTQGFEVSIEGVIDLNDFAGHPPLFRVALPGYDVADRVFRVIEARVTRLAGRSTLVVRG
;
A
#
# COMPACT_ATOMS: atom_id res chain seq x y z
N MET A 1 -30.22 -19.96 -39.68
CA MET A 1 -29.39 -18.76 -39.48
C MET A 1 -29.57 -18.37 -38.02
N GLU A 2 -28.65 -18.80 -37.16
CA GLU A 2 -28.73 -18.53 -35.72
C GLU A 2 -28.46 -17.05 -35.45
N ILE A 3 -29.45 -16.36 -34.91
CA ILE A 3 -29.29 -14.99 -34.44
C ILE A 3 -28.58 -15.09 -33.08
N SER A 4 -27.24 -15.04 -33.08
CA SER A 4 -26.48 -14.79 -31.86
C SER A 4 -26.99 -13.49 -31.23
N ASN A 5 -27.62 -13.62 -30.06
CA ASN A 5 -28.09 -12.52 -29.25
C ASN A 5 -26.89 -11.70 -28.72
N ARG A 6 -26.38 -10.78 -29.54
CA ARG A 6 -25.22 -9.92 -29.25
C ARG A 6 -25.54 -8.72 -28.36
N GLY A 7 -26.80 -8.60 -27.91
CA GLY A 7 -27.23 -7.56 -26.99
C GLY A 7 -27.86 -8.20 -25.77
N SER A 8 -27.05 -8.60 -24.78
CA SER A 8 -27.60 -8.77 -23.44
C SER A 8 -28.09 -7.40 -22.99
N PHE A 9 -29.40 -7.15 -23.13
CA PHE A 9 -30.03 -5.99 -22.54
C PHE A 9 -29.77 -6.05 -21.04
N VAL A 10 -28.98 -5.10 -20.55
CA VAL A 10 -28.75 -4.88 -19.13
C VAL A 10 -30.10 -4.50 -18.53
N ARG A 11 -30.82 -5.50 -17.98
CA ARG A 11 -32.18 -5.31 -17.44
C ARG A 11 -32.23 -4.37 -16.24
N ASN A 12 -31.12 -4.19 -15.55
CA ASN A 12 -30.94 -3.22 -14.47
C ASN A 12 -29.54 -2.61 -14.60
N ALA A 13 -29.43 -1.29 -14.61
CA ALA A 13 -28.13 -0.62 -14.55
C ALA A 13 -27.43 -1.07 -13.28
N TYR A 14 -26.28 -1.72 -13.42
CA TYR A 14 -25.40 -1.99 -12.29
C TYR A 14 -24.96 -0.64 -11.72
N ARG A 15 -25.30 -0.35 -10.45
CA ARG A 15 -25.15 0.99 -9.88
C ARG A 15 -23.86 1.14 -9.07
N TYR A 16 -23.49 0.15 -8.28
CA TYR A 16 -22.27 0.18 -7.47
C TYR A 16 -21.90 -1.24 -6.98
N GLU A 17 -20.61 -1.45 -6.71
CA GLU A 17 -20.08 -2.56 -5.90
C GLU A 17 -19.46 -1.96 -4.64
N ILE A 18 -19.53 -2.67 -3.51
CA ILE A 18 -18.74 -2.34 -2.33
C ILE A 18 -17.88 -3.56 -1.99
N LYS A 19 -16.56 -3.34 -1.88
CA LYS A 19 -15.63 -4.35 -1.37
C LYS A 19 -14.81 -3.75 -0.24
N GLU A 20 -14.72 -4.49 0.85
CA GLU A 20 -14.08 -4.07 2.09
C GLU A 20 -13.07 -5.12 2.56
N ASP A 21 -11.99 -4.65 3.16
CA ASP A 21 -11.04 -5.48 3.89
C ASP A 21 -11.24 -5.23 5.39
N LEU A 22 -12.20 -5.96 5.97
CA LEU A 22 -12.57 -5.83 7.38
C LEU A 22 -11.38 -6.11 8.34
N PRO A 23 -10.51 -7.11 8.09
CA PRO A 23 -9.28 -7.27 8.85
C PRO A 23 -8.36 -6.04 8.83
N LEU A 24 -8.13 -5.45 7.65
CA LEU A 24 -7.32 -4.24 7.54
C LEU A 24 -7.99 -3.05 8.24
N GLN A 25 -9.30 -2.88 8.10
CA GLN A 25 -10.04 -1.80 8.77
C GLN A 25 -10.02 -1.92 10.30
N ALA A 26 -10.01 -3.15 10.82
CA ALA A 26 -9.87 -3.40 12.25
C ALA A 26 -8.45 -3.10 12.77
N LEU A 27 -7.42 -3.31 11.95
CA LEU A 27 -6.02 -3.00 12.28
C LEU A 27 -5.73 -1.49 12.15
N GLU A 28 -6.25 -0.87 11.10
CA GLU A 28 -6.02 0.52 10.71
C GLU A 28 -7.37 1.26 10.57
N PRO A 29 -7.90 1.84 11.65
CA PRO A 29 -9.17 2.59 11.63
C PRO A 29 -9.17 3.80 10.69
N SER A 30 -7.98 4.26 10.27
CA SER A 30 -7.76 5.31 9.28
C SER A 30 -7.66 4.79 7.84
N ALA A 31 -8.03 3.53 7.60
CA ALA A 31 -8.05 2.93 6.27
C ALA A 31 -8.84 3.80 5.28
N ARG A 32 -8.33 3.91 4.05
CA ARG A 32 -8.87 4.77 3.00
C ARG A 32 -10.08 4.15 2.31
N GLU A 33 -11.10 4.95 2.05
CA GLU A 33 -12.18 4.62 1.13
C GLU A 33 -11.79 5.07 -0.29
N ILE A 34 -12.02 4.22 -1.29
CA ILE A 34 -11.77 4.53 -2.71
C ILE A 34 -13.07 4.34 -3.48
N ILE A 35 -13.60 5.44 -4.01
CA ILE A 35 -14.78 5.44 -4.88
C ILE A 35 -14.31 5.54 -6.33
N VAL A 36 -14.74 4.58 -7.17
CA VAL A 36 -14.39 4.55 -8.59
C VAL A 36 -15.66 4.52 -9.42
N GLU A 37 -15.91 5.61 -10.14
CA GLU A 37 -17.00 5.70 -11.10
C GLU A 37 -16.60 5.01 -12.41
N THR A 38 -17.37 4.00 -12.83
CA THR A 38 -17.08 3.24 -14.05
C THR A 38 -18.35 2.93 -14.83
N ASN A 39 -18.23 2.83 -16.15
CA ASN A 39 -19.31 2.39 -17.03
C ASN A 39 -19.21 0.88 -17.35
N LEU A 40 -18.61 0.09 -16.46
CA LEU A 40 -18.41 -1.35 -16.64
C LEU A 40 -19.68 -2.14 -16.31
N GLY A 41 -19.85 -3.28 -16.97
CA GLY A 41 -20.82 -4.29 -16.53
C GLY A 41 -20.37 -4.96 -15.24
N GLU A 42 -21.33 -5.47 -14.46
CA GLU A 42 -21.14 -6.14 -13.15
C GLU A 42 -19.87 -7.00 -13.04
N PRO A 43 -19.60 -8.00 -13.92
CA PRO A 43 -18.42 -8.85 -13.76
C PRO A 43 -17.09 -8.11 -13.94
N ALA A 44 -17.05 -7.09 -14.80
CA ALA A 44 -15.86 -6.29 -15.01
C ALA A 44 -15.64 -5.28 -13.86
N ALA A 45 -16.73 -4.72 -13.31
CA ALA A 45 -16.67 -3.84 -12.14
C ALA A 45 -16.18 -4.60 -10.90
N GLN A 46 -16.68 -5.82 -10.66
CA GLN A 46 -16.25 -6.68 -9.55
C GLN A 46 -14.77 -7.09 -9.66
N ALA A 47 -14.30 -7.38 -10.88
CA ALA A 47 -12.90 -7.70 -11.13
C ALA A 47 -11.99 -6.48 -10.86
N LEU A 48 -12.41 -5.28 -11.25
CA LEU A 48 -11.69 -4.05 -10.97
C LEU A 48 -11.65 -3.75 -9.46
N ALA A 49 -12.78 -3.86 -8.77
CA ALA A 49 -12.85 -3.67 -7.31
C ALA A 49 -11.94 -4.66 -6.57
N ALA A 50 -11.93 -5.94 -6.98
CA ALA A 50 -11.04 -6.94 -6.41
C ALA A 50 -9.56 -6.60 -6.63
N LYS A 51 -9.21 -6.12 -7.83
CA LYS A 51 -7.84 -5.70 -8.15
C LYS A 51 -7.39 -4.52 -7.30
N ILE A 52 -8.22 -3.48 -7.19
CA ILE A 52 -7.91 -2.29 -6.39
C ILE A 52 -7.75 -2.65 -4.92
N LEU A 53 -8.62 -3.53 -4.38
CA LEU A 53 -8.51 -4.00 -3.01
C LEU A 53 -7.21 -4.79 -2.78
N ALA A 54 -6.86 -5.69 -3.70
CA ALA A 54 -5.61 -6.44 -3.64
C ALA A 54 -4.36 -5.56 -3.74
N ASP A 55 -4.41 -4.50 -4.56
CA ASP A 55 -3.33 -3.53 -4.69
C ASP A 55 -3.28 -2.53 -3.51
N ALA A 56 -4.38 -2.34 -2.77
CA ALA A 56 -4.42 -1.44 -1.62
C ALA A 56 -3.47 -1.89 -0.49
N GLY A 57 -3.32 -3.20 -0.28
CA GLY A 57 -2.32 -3.77 0.62
C GLY A 57 -0.87 -3.61 0.14
N ARG A 58 -0.65 -3.25 -1.12
CA ARG A 58 0.68 -3.07 -1.75
C ARG A 58 1.10 -1.61 -1.90
N THR A 59 0.38 -0.68 -1.26
CA THR A 59 0.76 0.74 -1.29
C THR A 59 2.15 0.89 -0.67
N THR A 60 3.12 1.53 -1.36
CA THR A 60 4.48 1.78 -0.84
C THR A 60 4.43 2.26 0.61
N GLN A 61 4.73 1.37 1.56
CA GLN A 61 4.71 1.69 2.99
C GLN A 61 6.03 2.42 3.31
N GLY A 62 5.91 3.64 3.83
CA GLY A 62 7.02 4.35 4.46
C GLY A 62 6.98 4.06 5.95
N PHE A 63 8.08 3.55 6.49
CA PHE A 63 8.20 3.25 7.92
C PHE A 63 9.11 4.26 8.58
N GLU A 64 8.69 4.81 9.72
CA GLU A 64 9.55 5.57 10.60
C GLU A 64 10.14 4.63 11.65
N VAL A 65 11.46 4.45 11.63
CA VAL A 65 12.21 3.54 12.52
C VAL A 65 13.17 4.37 13.36
N SER A 66 13.07 4.25 14.68
CA SER A 66 14.04 4.86 15.60
C SER A 66 15.11 3.84 15.97
N ILE A 67 16.37 4.22 15.83
CA ILE A 67 17.52 3.40 16.20
C ILE A 67 18.32 4.07 17.34
N GLU A 68 18.88 3.24 18.22
CA GLU A 68 19.88 3.68 19.20
C GLU A 68 21.23 3.82 18.51
N GLY A 69 21.82 5.01 18.58
CA GLY A 69 23.02 5.38 17.84
C GLY A 69 22.85 6.65 16.99
N VAL A 70 23.97 7.23 16.61
CA VAL A 70 24.06 8.42 15.76
C VAL A 70 24.53 7.97 14.39
N ILE A 71 23.75 8.25 13.35
CA ILE A 71 24.22 8.13 11.97
C ILE A 71 24.82 9.46 11.54
N ASP A 72 26.00 9.39 10.92
CA ASP A 72 26.71 10.54 10.40
C ASP A 72 26.57 10.64 8.86
N LEU A 73 26.86 11.83 8.33
CA LEU A 73 26.80 12.10 6.88
C LEU A 73 27.69 11.15 6.06
N ASN A 74 28.79 10.68 6.65
CA ASN A 74 29.70 9.73 6.01
C ASN A 74 29.05 8.35 5.78
N ASP A 75 28.06 7.96 6.59
CA ASP A 75 27.34 6.69 6.43
C ASP A 75 26.44 6.69 5.19
N PHE A 76 26.18 7.86 4.60
CA PHE A 76 25.46 8.03 3.35
C PHE A 76 26.39 8.20 2.14
N ALA A 77 27.72 8.15 2.32
CA ALA A 77 28.67 8.35 1.24
C ALA A 77 28.57 7.18 0.23
N GLY A 78 28.37 7.50 -1.05
CA GLY A 78 28.28 6.53 -2.15
C GLY A 78 26.84 6.07 -2.45
N HIS A 79 26.06 5.70 -1.43
CA HIS A 79 24.63 5.40 -1.58
C HIS A 79 23.89 5.50 -0.24
N PRO A 80 22.59 5.85 -0.22
CA PRO A 80 21.79 5.76 0.99
C PRO A 80 21.80 4.33 1.56
N PRO A 81 21.90 4.15 2.88
CA PRO A 81 21.86 2.83 3.50
C PRO A 81 20.58 2.07 3.14
N LEU A 82 20.72 0.75 3.06
CA LEU A 82 19.62 -0.18 2.82
C LEU A 82 19.35 -0.98 4.09
N PHE A 83 18.08 -1.11 4.44
CA PHE A 83 17.64 -1.80 5.64
C PHE A 83 16.72 -2.96 5.30
N ARG A 84 16.89 -4.07 6.05
CA ARG A 84 15.86 -5.09 6.18
C ARG A 84 15.17 -4.85 7.50
N VAL A 85 13.86 -4.67 7.45
CA VAL A 85 13.05 -4.31 8.61
C VAL A 85 12.26 -5.52 9.05
N ALA A 86 12.34 -5.87 10.34
CA ALA A 86 11.55 -6.94 10.94
C ALA A 86 10.43 -6.31 11.78
N LEU A 87 9.28 -6.04 11.15
CA LEU A 87 8.08 -5.54 11.82
C LEU A 87 7.01 -6.64 11.84
N PRO A 88 6.84 -7.36 12.96
CA PRO A 88 5.79 -8.36 13.10
C PRO A 88 4.41 -7.75 12.79
N GLY A 89 3.63 -8.42 11.93
CA GLY A 89 2.31 -7.96 11.51
C GLY A 89 2.28 -7.13 10.23
N TYR A 90 3.43 -6.76 9.67
CA TYR A 90 3.54 -6.08 8.38
C TYR A 90 4.18 -6.99 7.32
N ASP A 91 3.75 -6.86 6.05
CA ASP A 91 4.31 -7.60 4.91
C ASP A 91 5.64 -6.98 4.44
N VAL A 92 6.64 -7.06 5.32
CA VAL A 92 7.98 -6.50 5.15
C VAL A 92 9.08 -7.55 5.11
N ALA A 93 8.73 -8.82 5.33
CA ALA A 93 9.66 -9.93 5.29
C ALA A 93 10.34 -10.00 3.91
N ASP A 94 11.67 -10.17 3.91
CA ASP A 94 12.53 -10.22 2.71
C ASP A 94 12.57 -8.98 1.82
N ARG A 95 11.93 -7.87 2.22
CA ARG A 95 11.99 -6.59 1.49
C ARG A 95 13.20 -5.76 1.92
N VAL A 96 13.76 -5.05 0.95
CA VAL A 96 14.87 -4.10 1.17
C VAL A 96 14.31 -2.69 1.06
N PHE A 97 14.50 -1.92 2.13
CA PHE A 97 14.03 -0.54 2.23
C PHE A 97 15.22 0.42 2.11
N ARG A 98 15.02 1.53 1.42
CA ARG A 98 16.01 2.61 1.32
C ARG A 98 15.67 3.72 2.29
N VAL A 99 16.67 4.28 2.95
CA VAL A 99 16.49 5.51 3.73
C VAL A 99 16.15 6.67 2.80
N ILE A 100 15.06 7.36 3.11
CA ILE A 100 14.63 8.57 2.40
C ILE A 100 14.74 9.82 3.27
N GLU A 101 14.73 9.67 4.60
CA GLU A 101 14.91 10.75 5.55
C GLU A 101 15.66 10.25 6.78
N ALA A 102 16.54 11.08 7.32
CA ALA A 102 17.25 10.82 8.57
C ALA A 102 17.25 12.06 9.46
N ARG A 103 16.77 11.91 10.69
CA ARG A 103 16.79 12.94 11.73
C ARG A 103 17.69 12.47 12.86
N VAL A 104 18.64 13.30 13.26
CA VAL A 104 19.67 12.92 14.22
C VAL A 104 19.61 13.82 15.44
N THR A 105 19.33 13.23 16.61
CA THR A 105 19.32 13.92 17.89
C THR A 105 20.58 13.57 18.66
N ARG A 106 21.69 14.25 18.33
CA ARG A 106 23.04 13.94 18.85
C ARG A 106 23.12 13.90 20.38
N LEU A 107 22.49 14.85 21.06
CA LEU A 107 22.52 14.94 22.52
C LEU A 107 21.81 13.77 23.21
N ALA A 108 20.87 13.12 22.52
CA ALA A 108 20.16 11.95 23.01
C ALA A 108 20.78 10.62 22.51
N GLY A 109 21.81 10.67 21.66
CA GLY A 109 22.41 9.49 21.05
C GLY A 109 21.43 8.67 20.19
N ARG A 110 20.43 9.33 19.58
CA ARG A 110 19.36 8.66 18.82
C ARG A 110 19.22 9.20 17.42
N SER A 111 18.89 8.31 16.48
CA SER A 111 18.56 8.66 15.10
C SER A 111 17.21 8.07 14.71
N THR A 112 16.39 8.88 14.04
CA THR A 112 15.10 8.48 13.48
C THR A 112 15.25 8.45 11.96
N LEU A 113 14.92 7.31 11.36
CA LEU A 113 15.05 7.06 9.93
C LEU A 113 13.69 6.80 9.33
N VAL A 114 13.38 7.44 8.22
CA VAL A 114 12.24 7.05 7.39
C VAL A 114 12.77 6.18 6.26
N VAL A 115 12.26 4.95 6.18
CA VAL A 115 12.66 3.95 5.19
C VAL A 115 11.48 3.57 4.31
N ARG A 116 11.72 3.43 3.00
CA ARG A 116 10.70 3.14 2.00
C ARG A 116 11.19 2.10 0.99
N GLY A 117 10.31 1.20 0.56
CA GLY A 117 10.61 0.09 -0.35
C GLY A 117 9.37 -0.49 -1.01
#